data_AF-A0A536BPD8-F1
#
_entry.id   AF-A0A536BPD8-F1
#
_cell.length_a   1.000
_cell.length_b   1.000
_cell.length_c   1.000
_cell.angle_alpha   90.00
_cell.angle_beta   90.00
_cell.angle_gamma   90.00
#
_symmetry.space_group_name_H-M   'P 1'
#
loop_
_entity.id
_entity.type
_entity.pdbx_description
1 polymer ?
#
loop_
_entity_poly.entity_id
_entity_poly.type
_entity_poly.pdbx_seq_one_letter_code
_entity_poly.pdbx_strand_id
1 'polypeptide(L)'
;MDPKTGEILAMVGSADYLNNDIKGQFNVVTALRQPGSSFKPYVYEQAFKSHKLTMGSQLDDTSRHFANGQFHDFDFRDMGIITAHKALLLSRNIPALET
;
A
#
# COMPACT_ATOMS: atom_id res chain seq x y z
N MET A 1 -0.49 9.24 -16.81
CA MET A 1 -0.42 8.02 -17.64
C MET A 1 -1.82 7.73 -18.15
N ASP A 2 -1.96 7.31 -19.40
CA ASP A 2 -3.21 6.71 -19.88
C ASP A 2 -3.25 5.24 -19.43
N PRO A 3 -4.25 4.82 -18.62
CA PRO A 3 -4.31 3.45 -18.10
C PRO A 3 -4.67 2.38 -19.15
N LYS A 4 -5.21 2.76 -20.31
CA LYS A 4 -5.56 1.83 -21.40
C LYS A 4 -4.36 1.55 -22.30
N THR A 5 -3.52 2.55 -22.55
CA THR A 5 -2.41 2.47 -23.50
C THR A 5 -1.04 2.39 -22.83
N GLY A 6 -0.93 2.83 -21.58
CA GLY A 6 0.34 2.97 -20.87
C GLY A 6 1.12 4.24 -21.22
N GLU A 7 0.56 5.14 -22.03
CA GLU A 7 1.23 6.37 -22.47
C GLU A 7 1.61 7.28 -21.29
N ILE A 8 2.84 7.80 -21.30
CA ILE A 8 3.33 8.77 -20.31
C ILE A 8 2.88 10.18 -20.72
N LEU A 9 1.74 10.62 -20.17
CA LEU A 9 1.21 11.96 -20.39
C LEU A 9 2.03 13.08 -19.72
N ALA A 10 2.68 12.77 -18.59
CA ALA A 10 3.54 13.67 -17.85
C ALA A 10 4.47 12.86 -16.92
N MET A 11 5.69 13.36 -16.70
CA MET A 11 6.65 12.78 -15.77
C MET A 11 7.53 13.90 -15.19
N VAL A 12 7.68 13.93 -13.86
CA VAL A 12 8.56 14.85 -13.15
C VAL A 12 9.46 14.02 -12.24
N GLY A 13 10.75 13.97 -12.56
CA GLY A 13 11.71 13.11 -11.85
C GLY A 13 12.32 13.73 -10.59
N SER A 14 12.34 15.07 -10.50
CA SER A 14 12.92 15.84 -9.39
C SER A 14 12.25 17.22 -9.30
N ALA A 15 12.44 17.91 -8.19
CA ALA A 15 11.90 19.25 -7.97
C ALA A 15 12.51 20.30 -8.92
N ASP A 16 13.80 20.17 -9.23
CA ASP A 16 14.51 21.01 -10.20
C ASP A 16 15.60 20.18 -10.89
N TYR A 17 15.53 20.06 -12.21
CA TYR A 17 16.47 19.26 -13.01
C TYR A 17 17.87 19.88 -13.08
N LEU A 18 17.99 21.20 -13.01
CA LEU A 18 19.27 21.91 -13.18
C LEU A 18 20.00 22.14 -11.86
N ASN A 19 19.37 21.85 -10.73
CA ASN A 19 19.97 22.01 -9.41
C ASN A 19 20.85 20.80 -9.04
N ASN A 20 22.16 20.98 -9.14
CA ASN A 20 23.13 19.94 -8.80
C ASN A 20 23.24 19.65 -7.29
N ASP A 21 22.90 20.60 -6.41
CA ASP A 21 22.99 20.44 -4.96
C ASP A 21 22.00 19.38 -4.44
N ILE A 22 20.86 19.22 -5.12
CA ILE A 22 19.86 18.18 -4.83
C ILE A 22 19.97 16.96 -5.75
N LYS A 23 20.97 16.91 -6.63
CA LYS A 23 21.10 15.90 -7.70
C LYS A 23 19.87 15.90 -8.62
N GLY A 24 19.49 17.06 -9.14
CA GLY A 24 18.29 17.32 -9.92
C GLY A 24 18.00 16.37 -11.08
N GLN A 25 19.05 15.77 -11.66
CA GLN A 25 18.95 14.85 -12.79
C GLN A 25 18.59 13.42 -12.36
N PHE A 26 18.52 13.13 -11.05
CA PHE A 26 18.03 11.86 -10.54
C PHE A 26 16.52 11.74 -10.76
N ASN A 27 16.09 10.74 -11.53
CA ASN A 27 14.68 10.50 -11.79
C ASN A 27 14.09 9.57 -10.72
N VAL A 28 13.33 10.13 -9.77
CA VAL A 28 12.67 9.36 -8.71
C VAL A 28 11.59 8.41 -9.25
N VAL A 29 11.01 8.69 -10.42
CA VAL A 29 9.91 7.90 -11.00
C VAL A 29 10.38 6.51 -11.44
N THR A 30 11.65 6.37 -11.82
CA THR A 30 12.25 5.09 -12.23
C THR A 30 13.13 4.47 -11.14
N ALA A 31 13.26 5.12 -9.98
CA ALA A 31 14.12 4.66 -8.91
C ALA A 31 13.46 3.58 -8.04
N LEU A 32 14.26 2.64 -7.53
CA LEU A 32 13.76 1.64 -6.60
C LEU A 32 13.45 2.26 -5.23
N ARG A 33 12.24 2.02 -4.74
CA ARG A 33 11.76 2.40 -3.41
C ARG A 33 10.80 1.34 -2.88
N GLN A 34 10.69 1.26 -1.56
CA GLN A 34 9.61 0.48 -0.96
C GLN A 34 8.27 1.20 -1.22
N PRO A 35 7.26 0.52 -1.78
CA PRO A 35 5.96 1.12 -2.08
C PRO A 35 5.13 1.42 -0.81
N GLY A 36 5.44 0.73 0.30
CA GLY A 36 4.66 0.79 1.52
C GLY A 36 3.21 0.36 1.28
N SER A 37 2.27 1.07 1.88
CA SER A 37 0.84 0.74 1.80
C SER A 37 0.24 0.77 0.40
N SER A 38 0.89 1.43 -0.57
CA SER A 38 0.42 1.42 -1.97
C SER A 38 0.47 0.02 -2.60
N PHE A 39 1.15 -0.95 -1.97
CA PHE A 39 1.16 -2.35 -2.40
C PHE A 39 -0.03 -3.17 -1.92
N LYS A 40 -0.75 -2.73 -0.87
CA LYS A 40 -1.88 -3.48 -0.28
C LYS A 40 -2.97 -3.85 -1.30
N PRO A 41 -3.38 -2.99 -2.25
CA PRO A 41 -4.36 -3.37 -3.27
C PRO A 41 -4.02 -4.67 -4.00
N TYR A 42 -2.74 -4.97 -4.27
CA TYR A 42 -2.33 -6.21 -4.93
C TYR A 42 -2.49 -7.45 -4.02
N VAL A 43 -2.24 -7.29 -2.72
CA VAL A 43 -2.43 -8.38 -1.75
C VAL A 43 -3.92 -8.72 -1.61
N TYR A 44 -4.77 -7.69 -1.46
CA TYR A 44 -6.21 -7.87 -1.43
C TYR A 44 -6.76 -8.42 -2.75
N GLU A 45 -6.23 -7.96 -3.89
CA GLU A 45 -6.61 -8.48 -5.21
C GLU A 45 -6.37 -9.99 -5.31
N GLN A 46 -5.22 -10.48 -4.84
CA GLN A 46 -4.94 -11.91 -4.80
C GLN A 46 -5.88 -12.66 -3.85
N ALA A 47 -6.21 -12.08 -2.69
CA ALA A 47 -7.16 -12.68 -1.74
C ALA A 47 -8.59 -12.77 -2.31
N PHE A 48 -9.01 -11.78 -3.11
CA PHE A 48 -10.30 -11.80 -3.80
C PHE A 48 -10.30 -12.78 -4.97
N LYS A 49 -9.23 -12.81 -5.78
CA LYS A 49 -9.07 -13.76 -6.89
C LYS A 49 -9.04 -15.22 -6.44
N SER A 50 -8.43 -15.49 -5.29
CA SER A 50 -8.41 -16.83 -4.68
C SER A 50 -9.70 -17.16 -3.92
N HIS A 51 -10.70 -16.29 -3.94
CA HIS A 51 -11.97 -16.41 -3.19
C HIS A 51 -11.79 -16.58 -1.68
N LYS A 52 -10.61 -16.24 -1.13
CA LYS A 52 -10.34 -16.24 0.30
C LYS A 52 -11.12 -15.13 1.01
N LEU A 53 -11.28 -13.99 0.35
CA LEU A 53 -12.02 -12.84 0.88
C LEU A 53 -13.05 -12.32 -0.13
N THR A 54 -14.02 -11.58 0.40
CA THR A 54 -14.87 -10.64 -0.32
C THR A 54 -14.73 -9.28 0.33
N MET A 55 -15.24 -8.22 -0.30
CA MET A 55 -15.23 -6.87 0.28
C MET A 55 -15.96 -6.80 1.64
N GLY A 56 -16.94 -7.68 1.87
CA GLY A 56 -17.71 -7.77 3.12
C GLY A 56 -17.13 -8.74 4.16
N SER A 57 -16.05 -9.47 3.85
CA SER A 57 -15.41 -10.38 4.80
C SER A 57 -14.94 -9.61 6.04
N GLN A 58 -15.18 -10.17 7.21
CA GLN A 58 -14.74 -9.60 8.49
C GLN A 58 -13.27 -9.98 8.73
N LEU A 59 -12.47 -9.00 9.10
CA LEU A 59 -11.05 -9.12 9.45
C LEU A 59 -10.80 -8.53 10.83
N ASP A 60 -9.81 -9.05 11.55
CA ASP A 60 -9.48 -8.61 12.90
C ASP A 60 -8.32 -7.59 12.90
N ASP A 61 -8.64 -6.34 13.23
CA ASP A 61 -7.70 -5.22 13.37
C ASP A 61 -7.28 -5.01 14.82
N THR A 62 -6.94 -6.11 15.51
CA THR A 62 -6.49 -6.09 16.92
C THR A 62 -5.00 -6.41 16.99
N SER A 63 -4.25 -5.58 17.72
CA SER A 63 -2.81 -5.72 17.92
C SER A 63 -2.46 -7.08 18.53
N ARG A 64 -1.60 -7.84 17.86
CA ARG A 64 -1.16 -9.17 18.31
C ARG A 64 0.25 -9.51 17.83
N HIS A 65 0.85 -10.51 18.47
CA HIS A 65 2.14 -11.04 18.06
C HIS A 65 1.98 -11.95 16.86
N PHE A 66 2.68 -11.63 15.78
CA PHE A 66 2.87 -12.51 14.63
C PHE A 66 4.24 -13.18 14.73
N ALA A 67 4.49 -14.20 13.92
CA ALA A 67 5.76 -14.95 13.91
C ALA A 67 7.00 -14.05 13.77
N ASN A 68 6.85 -12.89 13.13
CA ASN A 68 7.93 -11.93 12.85
C ASN A 68 7.96 -10.73 13.81
N GLY A 69 7.19 -10.77 14.91
CA GLY A 69 7.11 -9.70 15.90
C GLY A 69 5.73 -9.08 16.04
N GLN A 70 5.66 -8.00 16.81
CA GLN A 70 4.44 -7.25 17.02
C GLN A 70 4.23 -6.27 15.85
N PHE A 71 3.07 -6.36 15.20
CA PHE A 71 2.67 -5.43 14.16
C PHE A 71 1.65 -4.45 14.74
N HIS A 72 1.76 -3.20 14.30
CA HIS A 72 0.86 -2.12 14.71
C HIS A 72 0.36 -1.40 13.46
N ASP A 73 -0.84 -0.85 13.58
CA ASP A 73 -1.32 0.15 12.63
C ASP A 73 -0.57 1.47 12.81
N PHE A 74 -0.61 2.30 11.76
CA PHE A 74 0.14 3.55 11.71
C PHE A 74 -0.22 4.53 12.84
N ASP A 75 -1.41 4.38 13.43
CA ASP A 75 -1.94 5.20 14.51
C ASP A 75 -1.85 4.55 15.89
N PHE A 76 -1.26 3.34 16.00
CA PHE A 76 -1.14 2.56 17.23
C PHE A 76 -2.48 2.31 17.95
N ARG A 77 -3.59 2.31 17.20
CA ARG A 77 -4.93 1.99 17.71
C ARG A 77 -5.43 0.74 17.04
N ASP A 78 -6.36 0.06 17.70
CA ASP A 78 -7.08 -1.09 17.15
C ASP A 78 -8.49 -0.66 16.76
N MET A 79 -9.03 -1.21 15.67
CA MET A 79 -10.43 -1.03 15.28
C MET A 79 -11.30 -2.28 15.53
N GLY A 80 -10.69 -3.37 16.01
CA GLY A 80 -11.35 -4.65 16.22
C GLY A 80 -11.85 -5.25 14.90
N ILE A 81 -13.03 -5.87 14.93
CA ILE A 81 -13.58 -6.50 13.74
C ILE A 81 -14.09 -5.46 12.74
N ILE A 82 -13.49 -5.43 11.55
CA ILE A 82 -13.85 -4.54 10.44
C ILE A 82 -13.95 -5.30 9.12
N THR A 83 -14.66 -4.73 8.14
CA THR A 83 -14.74 -5.35 6.81
C THR A 83 -13.43 -5.20 6.03
N ALA A 84 -13.15 -6.13 5.12
CA ALA A 84 -12.03 -6.05 4.19
C ALA A 84 -12.03 -4.74 3.38
N HIS A 85 -13.21 -4.26 2.98
CA HIS A 85 -13.37 -2.93 2.39
C HIS A 85 -12.84 -1.81 3.29
N LYS A 86 -13.26 -1.79 4.56
CA LYS A 86 -12.84 -0.75 5.52
C LYS A 86 -11.35 -0.85 5.83
N ALA A 87 -10.82 -2.07 5.98
CA ALA A 87 -9.41 -2.31 6.21
C ALA A 87 -8.53 -1.77 5.08
N LEU A 88 -8.88 -2.07 3.81
CA LEU A 88 -8.16 -1.56 2.65
C LEU A 88 -8.29 -0.04 2.52
N LEU A 89 -9.50 0.50 2.68
CA LEU A 89 -9.78 1.94 2.60
C LEU A 89 -8.95 2.75 3.61
N LEU A 90 -8.86 2.27 4.84
CA LEU A 90 -8.12 2.93 5.92
C LEU A 90 -6.64 2.52 5.96
N SER A 91 -6.20 1.70 5.00
CA SER A 91 -4.85 1.18 4.93
C SER A 91 -4.39 0.58 6.27
N ARG A 92 -5.21 -0.27 6.86
CA ARG A 92 -4.84 -1.01 8.07
C ARG A 92 -3.77 -2.05 7.76
N ASN A 93 -2.75 -2.13 8.62
CA ASN A 93 -1.61 -3.03 8.52
C ASN A 93 -1.98 -4.43 9.04
N ILE A 94 -2.62 -4.52 10.19
CA ILE A 94 -2.90 -5.81 10.85
C ILE A 94 -3.80 -6.71 9.98
N PRO A 95 -4.95 -6.23 9.45
CA PRO A 95 -5.82 -7.03 8.59
C PRO A 95 -5.16 -7.40 7.25
N ALA A 96 -4.24 -6.57 6.76
CA ALA A 96 -3.50 -6.86 5.53
C ALA A 96 -2.51 -8.03 5.68
N LEU A 97 -2.23 -8.48 6.90
CA LEU A 97 -1.47 -9.71 7.16
C LEU A 97 -2.36 -10.97 7.09
N GLU A 98 -3.69 -10.81 7.12
CA GLU A 98 -4.65 -11.92 7.07
C GLU A 98 -5.18 -12.22 5.67
N THR A 99 -4.98 -11.30 4.71
CA THR A 99 -5.36 -11.43 3.29
C THR A 99 -4.53 -12.49 2.58
#